data_AF-A0A9W7T586-F1
#
_entry.id   AF-A0A9W7T586-F1
#
_cell.length_a   1.000
_cell.length_b   1.000
_cell.length_c   1.000
_cell.angle_alpha   90.00
_cell.angle_beta   90.00
_cell.angle_gamma   90.00
#
_symmetry.space_group_name_H-M   'P 1'
#
loop_
_entity.id
_entity.type
_entity.pdbx_description
1 polymer ?
#
loop_
_entity_poly.entity_id
_entity_poly.type
_entity_poly.pdbx_seq_one_letter_code
_entity_poly.pdbx_strand_id
1 'polypeptide(L)'
;VLTKPDLMDKGTEHNILNIIRNKVIPLSKGYILVKCRGQKQIDENISLEMATQMEAEFFKNHEVFSCLMNEDKATVKCLATKLSQCLVDHIKKSLPLLSEKIKRQIWDLKSELKGCESGPPLDPQEAKNFLITTLTGFNDMIKDLSLGELINGELTSRDLNCEDNLFVQLRAEFKSWNDNLDQTKESFQQSIRIFKDHSQKCRGRELLGFSNYKVIEKLLQECLKNLKDPAIESLSVTKDIIHKQFTKVSEQCFKSYPYLLTVTKNKIDNIHLKQQAKAEQRILEQFEMENLIFTQDAIYLKVLNEIGKPEETFSEDNLPVFDNKSMYSEMLQAYYQIVVQRMADQVPMLILYLMLRETARLLRTEMLSLMDGAQNAFQMMFCSYYLHNIDYPVEIGATLEFLQRCMFKINPDQGTKVSRKEKGRQYTMNPRVLSLISKIANFEWTE
;
A
#
# COMPACT_ATOMS: atom_id res chain seq x y z
N VAL A 1 -60.22 -11.73 -27.87
CA VAL A 1 -61.15 -10.84 -28.60
C VAL A 1 -61.57 -11.56 -29.87
N LEU A 2 -62.85 -11.62 -30.18
CA LEU A 2 -63.37 -12.18 -31.42
C LEU A 2 -63.82 -11.02 -32.32
N THR A 3 -63.48 -11.08 -33.61
CA THR A 3 -63.77 -10.02 -34.59
C THR A 3 -64.55 -10.58 -35.77
N LYS A 4 -65.07 -9.68 -36.60
CA LYS A 4 -65.81 -9.98 -37.83
C LYS A 4 -67.06 -10.86 -37.61
N PRO A 5 -67.95 -10.48 -36.68
CA PRO A 5 -69.18 -11.24 -36.44
C PRO A 5 -70.13 -11.25 -37.66
N ASP A 6 -69.91 -10.34 -38.61
CA ASP A 6 -70.66 -10.16 -39.85
C ASP A 6 -70.36 -11.21 -40.93
N LEU A 7 -69.22 -11.90 -40.84
CA LEU A 7 -68.82 -12.95 -41.80
C LEU A 7 -69.15 -14.37 -41.34
N MET A 8 -69.92 -14.51 -40.25
CA MET A 8 -70.23 -15.82 -39.67
C MET A 8 -71.47 -16.45 -40.32
N ASP A 9 -71.42 -17.76 -40.57
CA ASP A 9 -72.54 -18.50 -41.15
C ASP A 9 -73.71 -18.57 -40.16
N LYS A 10 -74.91 -18.24 -40.65
CA LYS A 10 -76.17 -18.30 -39.89
C LYS A 10 -76.41 -19.74 -39.41
N GLY A 11 -76.14 -19.99 -38.12
CA GLY A 11 -76.18 -21.31 -37.49
C GLY A 11 -74.99 -21.59 -36.56
N THR A 12 -73.82 -20.99 -36.81
CA THR A 12 -72.62 -21.14 -35.96
C THR A 12 -72.58 -20.18 -34.77
N GLU A 13 -73.47 -19.19 -34.76
CA GLU A 13 -73.56 -18.11 -33.76
C GLU A 13 -73.77 -18.62 -32.33
N HIS A 14 -74.49 -19.73 -32.15
CA HIS A 14 -74.73 -20.35 -30.85
C HIS A 14 -73.45 -20.98 -30.27
N ASN A 15 -72.58 -21.52 -31.12
CA ASN A 15 -71.29 -22.06 -30.69
C ASN A 15 -70.35 -20.92 -30.26
N ILE A 16 -70.35 -19.81 -31.00
CA ILE A 16 -69.59 -18.59 -30.65
C ILE A 16 -70.11 -17.98 -29.34
N LEU A 17 -71.41 -18.00 -29.10
CA LEU A 17 -72.00 -17.55 -27.84
C LEU A 17 -71.49 -18.39 -26.65
N ASN A 18 -71.37 -19.71 -26.82
CA ASN A 18 -70.78 -20.59 -25.82
C ASN A 18 -69.30 -20.30 -25.56
N ILE A 19 -68.53 -19.96 -26.62
CA ILE A 19 -67.14 -19.52 -26.48
C ILE A 19 -67.05 -18.20 -25.71
N ILE A 20 -67.88 -17.20 -26.05
CA ILE A 20 -67.88 -15.89 -25.39
C ILE A 20 -68.28 -15.98 -23.92
N ARG A 21 -69.21 -16.88 -23.60
CA ARG A 21 -69.61 -17.21 -22.22
C ARG A 21 -68.60 -18.09 -21.48
N ASN A 22 -67.41 -18.30 -22.04
CA ASN A 22 -66.31 -19.03 -21.41
C ASN A 22 -66.62 -20.52 -21.15
N LYS A 23 -67.56 -21.12 -21.88
CA LYS A 23 -68.00 -22.52 -21.69
C LYS A 23 -67.17 -23.54 -22.46
N VAL A 24 -66.48 -23.10 -23.52
CA VAL A 24 -65.67 -23.98 -24.38
C VAL A 24 -64.19 -23.91 -23.98
N ILE A 25 -63.62 -22.70 -23.98
CA ILE A 25 -62.24 -22.45 -23.55
C ILE A 25 -62.30 -21.43 -22.41
N PRO A 26 -61.98 -21.80 -21.16
CA PRO A 26 -62.05 -20.87 -20.04
C PRO A 26 -60.80 -19.96 -20.01
N LEU A 27 -60.97 -18.67 -20.28
CA LEU A 27 -59.93 -17.64 -20.11
C LEU A 27 -60.16 -16.82 -18.84
N SER A 28 -59.06 -16.46 -18.15
CA SER A 28 -59.08 -15.67 -16.91
C SER A 28 -59.58 -14.23 -17.08
N LYS A 29 -59.50 -13.68 -18.30
CA LYS A 29 -59.99 -12.34 -18.66
C LYS A 29 -61.26 -12.37 -19.52
N GLY A 30 -61.74 -13.56 -19.86
CA GLY A 30 -62.91 -13.78 -20.70
C GLY A 30 -62.74 -13.34 -22.15
N TYR A 31 -63.86 -13.25 -22.86
CA TYR A 31 -63.94 -12.91 -24.27
C TYR A 31 -64.81 -11.67 -24.47
N ILE A 32 -64.51 -10.93 -25.54
CA ILE A 32 -65.29 -9.79 -26.01
C ILE A 32 -65.41 -9.90 -27.52
N LEU A 33 -66.62 -9.69 -28.03
CA LEU A 33 -66.95 -9.69 -29.46
C LEU A 33 -67.01 -8.24 -29.96
N VAL A 34 -66.30 -7.94 -31.04
CA VAL A 34 -66.26 -6.61 -31.63
C VAL A 34 -66.49 -6.66 -33.12
N LYS A 35 -67.18 -5.65 -33.66
CA LYS A 35 -67.36 -5.46 -35.10
C LYS A 35 -66.50 -4.28 -35.54
N CYS A 36 -65.55 -4.56 -36.42
CA CYS A 36 -64.70 -3.54 -37.01
C CYS A 36 -65.30 -3.02 -38.32
N ARG A 37 -64.74 -1.93 -38.85
CA ARG A 37 -65.08 -1.43 -40.19
C ARG A 37 -64.73 -2.49 -41.24
N GLY A 38 -65.67 -2.76 -42.15
CA GLY A 38 -65.42 -3.56 -43.35
C GLY A 38 -64.67 -2.76 -44.43
N GLN A 39 -64.16 -3.43 -45.46
CA GLN A 39 -63.38 -2.78 -46.51
C GLN A 39 -64.14 -1.63 -47.21
N LYS A 40 -65.41 -1.87 -47.56
CA LYS A 40 -66.27 -0.83 -48.19
C LYS A 40 -66.43 0.42 -47.33
N GLN A 41 -66.58 0.25 -46.02
CA GLN A 41 -66.75 1.35 -45.07
C GLN A 41 -65.46 2.17 -44.87
N ILE A 42 -64.31 1.55 -45.12
CA ILE A 42 -63.01 2.22 -45.16
C ILE A 42 -62.91 3.03 -46.44
N ASP A 43 -63.25 2.43 -47.58
CA ASP A 43 -63.23 3.10 -48.89
C ASP A 43 -64.20 4.31 -48.93
N GLU A 44 -65.31 4.24 -48.19
CA GLU A 44 -66.32 5.30 -48.01
C GLU A 44 -65.96 6.34 -46.93
N ASN A 45 -64.78 6.24 -46.28
CA ASN A 45 -64.32 7.15 -45.22
C ASN A 45 -65.30 7.35 -44.06
N ILE A 46 -66.01 6.30 -43.63
CA ILE A 46 -66.92 6.38 -42.48
C ILE A 46 -66.14 6.75 -41.20
N SER A 47 -66.66 7.75 -40.47
CA SER A 47 -66.06 8.22 -39.22
C SER A 47 -66.09 7.15 -38.13
N LEU A 48 -65.19 7.25 -37.16
CA LEU A 48 -65.12 6.30 -36.04
C LEU A 48 -66.37 6.34 -35.15
N GLU A 49 -66.99 7.52 -35.02
CA GLU A 49 -68.24 7.72 -34.27
C GLU A 49 -69.39 6.99 -34.94
N MET A 50 -69.54 7.16 -36.26
CA MET A 50 -70.55 6.44 -37.05
C MET A 50 -70.30 4.93 -37.03
N ALA A 51 -69.04 4.49 -37.15
CA ALA A 51 -68.71 3.07 -37.05
C ALA A 51 -69.06 2.46 -35.68
N THR A 52 -68.91 3.22 -34.59
CA THR A 52 -69.29 2.79 -33.24
C THR A 52 -70.81 2.71 -33.09
N GLN A 53 -71.56 3.63 -33.70
CA GLN A 53 -73.02 3.59 -33.74
C GLN A 53 -73.51 2.37 -34.54
N MET A 54 -72.95 2.14 -35.72
CA MET A 54 -73.26 0.96 -36.56
C MET A 54 -72.91 -0.36 -35.87
N GLU A 55 -71.84 -0.40 -35.07
CA GLU A 55 -71.50 -1.56 -34.24
C GLU A 55 -72.58 -1.79 -33.16
N ALA A 56 -72.98 -0.74 -32.44
CA ALA A 56 -74.01 -0.85 -31.41
C ALA A 56 -75.37 -1.28 -31.99
N GLU A 57 -75.77 -0.73 -33.14
CA GLU A 57 -76.98 -1.13 -33.85
C GLU A 57 -76.93 -2.58 -34.34
N PHE A 58 -75.77 -3.00 -34.87
CA PHE A 58 -75.58 -4.39 -35.29
C PHE A 58 -75.82 -5.35 -34.14
N PHE A 59 -75.18 -5.13 -32.98
CA PHE A 59 -75.37 -6.02 -31.84
C PHE A 59 -76.77 -5.92 -31.24
N LYS A 60 -77.40 -4.73 -31.23
CA LYS A 60 -78.77 -4.55 -30.70
C LYS A 60 -79.82 -5.29 -31.53
N ASN A 61 -79.69 -5.28 -32.85
CA ASN A 61 -80.67 -5.83 -33.77
C ASN A 61 -80.42 -7.33 -34.08
N HIS A 62 -79.32 -7.90 -33.61
CA HIS A 62 -78.97 -9.30 -33.89
C HIS A 62 -79.69 -10.28 -32.96
N GLU A 63 -80.38 -11.27 -33.51
CA GLU A 63 -81.22 -12.22 -32.76
C GLU A 63 -80.42 -12.96 -31.66
N VAL A 64 -79.23 -13.48 -31.99
CA VAL A 64 -78.38 -14.23 -31.04
C VAL A 64 -77.44 -13.34 -30.19
N PHE A 65 -76.85 -12.29 -30.77
CA PHE A 65 -75.81 -11.49 -30.09
C PHE A 65 -76.34 -10.30 -29.28
N SER A 66 -77.63 -9.97 -29.37
CA SER A 66 -78.26 -8.92 -28.54
C SER A 66 -78.07 -9.13 -27.05
N CYS A 67 -78.10 -10.38 -26.58
CA CYS A 67 -77.86 -10.71 -25.18
C CYS A 67 -76.43 -10.35 -24.69
N LEU A 68 -75.44 -10.30 -25.59
CA LEU A 68 -74.05 -9.96 -25.24
C LEU A 68 -73.84 -8.46 -24.94
N MET A 69 -74.74 -7.60 -25.43
CA MET A 69 -74.75 -6.18 -25.07
C MET A 69 -75.12 -5.99 -23.60
N ASN A 70 -76.10 -6.75 -23.12
CA ASN A 70 -76.53 -6.69 -21.71
C ASN A 70 -75.50 -7.33 -20.75
N GLU A 71 -74.67 -8.25 -21.24
CA GLU A 71 -73.62 -8.91 -20.46
C GLU A 71 -72.27 -8.14 -20.44
N ASP A 72 -72.19 -6.93 -21.01
CA ASP A 72 -70.96 -6.18 -21.22
C ASP A 72 -69.86 -7.04 -21.90
N LYS A 73 -70.22 -7.83 -22.91
CA LYS A 73 -69.28 -8.71 -23.66
C LYS A 73 -69.23 -8.41 -25.16
N ALA A 74 -69.92 -7.38 -25.60
CA ALA A 74 -69.89 -6.89 -26.98
C ALA A 74 -69.49 -5.41 -27.02
N THR A 75 -69.07 -4.94 -28.20
CA THR A 75 -68.66 -3.56 -28.55
C THR A 75 -67.20 -3.19 -28.27
N VAL A 76 -66.67 -2.30 -29.12
CA VAL A 76 -65.35 -1.69 -28.98
C VAL A 76 -65.25 -0.85 -27.70
N LYS A 77 -66.32 -0.14 -27.32
CA LYS A 77 -66.33 0.66 -26.09
C LYS A 77 -66.12 -0.20 -24.84
N CYS A 78 -66.83 -1.32 -24.74
CA CYS A 78 -66.66 -2.26 -23.64
C CYS A 78 -65.25 -2.88 -23.63
N LEU A 79 -64.72 -3.25 -24.81
CA LEU A 79 -63.34 -3.72 -24.95
C LEU A 79 -62.33 -2.69 -24.42
N ALA A 80 -62.47 -1.43 -24.81
CA ALA A 80 -61.57 -0.36 -24.37
C ALA A 80 -61.59 -0.20 -22.84
N THR A 81 -62.77 -0.16 -22.23
CA THR A 81 -62.90 -0.06 -20.76
C THR A 81 -62.26 -1.26 -20.05
N LYS A 82 -62.52 -2.49 -20.53
CA LYS A 82 -61.96 -3.71 -19.93
C LYS A 82 -60.44 -3.81 -20.10
N LEU A 83 -59.90 -3.40 -21.25
CA LEU A 83 -58.44 -3.35 -21.47
C LEU A 83 -57.78 -2.29 -20.57
N SER A 84 -58.36 -1.09 -20.48
CA SER A 84 -57.86 -0.03 -19.60
C SER A 84 -57.84 -0.47 -18.13
N GLN A 85 -58.92 -1.10 -17.65
CA GLN A 85 -58.97 -1.62 -16.28
C GLN A 85 -57.94 -2.75 -16.08
N CYS A 86 -57.83 -3.69 -17.03
CA CYS A 86 -56.84 -4.76 -16.95
C CYS A 86 -55.40 -4.22 -16.90
N LEU A 87 -55.11 -3.18 -17.67
CA LEU A 87 -53.81 -2.52 -17.67
C LEU A 87 -53.54 -1.85 -16.32
N VAL A 88 -54.50 -1.07 -15.79
CA VAL A 88 -54.37 -0.40 -14.49
C VAL A 88 -54.15 -1.43 -13.37
N ASP A 89 -54.91 -2.51 -13.36
CA ASP A 89 -54.77 -3.57 -12.36
C ASP A 89 -53.41 -4.29 -12.48
N HIS A 90 -52.94 -4.50 -13.72
CA HIS A 90 -51.63 -5.09 -13.96
C HIS A 90 -50.49 -4.17 -13.49
N ILE A 91 -50.59 -2.85 -13.75
CA ILE A 91 -49.64 -1.85 -13.25
C ILE A 91 -49.64 -1.86 -11.73
N LYS A 92 -50.82 -1.81 -11.08
CA LYS A 92 -50.93 -1.85 -9.60
C LYS A 92 -50.29 -3.10 -8.99
N LYS A 93 -50.43 -4.26 -9.63
CA LYS A 93 -49.81 -5.52 -9.18
C LYS A 93 -48.29 -5.56 -9.43
N SER A 94 -47.83 -4.96 -10.52
CA SER A 94 -46.43 -5.02 -10.94
C SER A 94 -45.56 -3.93 -10.29
N LEU A 95 -46.15 -2.81 -9.89
CA LEU A 95 -45.44 -1.65 -9.34
C LEU A 95 -44.68 -1.95 -8.03
N PRO A 96 -45.24 -2.68 -7.04
CA PRO A 96 -44.52 -3.05 -5.83
C PRO A 96 -43.30 -3.93 -6.12
N LEU A 97 -43.48 -4.95 -6.98
CA LEU A 97 -42.40 -5.86 -7.40
C LEU A 97 -41.30 -5.12 -8.15
N LEU A 98 -41.68 -4.18 -9.03
CA LEU A 98 -40.73 -3.34 -9.75
C LEU A 98 -39.97 -2.41 -8.80
N SER A 99 -40.66 -1.82 -7.83
CA SER A 99 -40.04 -0.96 -6.81
C SER A 99 -39.02 -1.72 -5.97
N GLU A 100 -39.36 -2.94 -5.51
CA GLU A 100 -38.40 -3.79 -4.78
C GLU A 100 -37.21 -4.19 -5.63
N LYS A 101 -37.44 -4.55 -6.90
CA LYS A 101 -36.36 -4.90 -7.84
C LYS A 101 -35.41 -3.72 -8.06
N ILE A 102 -35.94 -2.53 -8.28
CA ILE A 102 -35.12 -1.30 -8.43
C ILE A 102 -34.35 -1.02 -7.14
N LYS A 103 -34.98 -1.13 -5.98
CA LYS A 103 -34.30 -0.93 -4.69
C LYS A 103 -33.16 -1.92 -4.47
N ARG A 104 -33.35 -3.21 -4.81
CA ARG A 104 -32.28 -4.21 -4.78
C ARG A 104 -31.15 -3.86 -5.73
N GLN A 105 -31.46 -3.56 -6.99
CA GLN A 105 -30.43 -3.16 -7.97
C GLN A 105 -29.65 -1.91 -7.52
N ILE A 106 -30.32 -0.91 -6.94
CA ILE A 106 -29.64 0.26 -6.37
C ILE A 106 -28.76 -0.15 -5.19
N TRP A 107 -29.21 -1.07 -4.34
CA TRP A 107 -28.42 -1.55 -3.20
C TRP A 107 -27.19 -2.33 -3.66
N ASP A 108 -27.35 -3.26 -4.61
CA ASP A 108 -26.27 -4.04 -5.20
C ASP A 108 -25.23 -3.12 -5.85
N LEU A 109 -25.67 -2.19 -6.72
CA LEU A 109 -24.80 -1.21 -7.36
C LEU A 109 -24.10 -0.29 -6.35
N LYS A 110 -24.78 0.14 -5.28
CA LYS A 110 -24.14 0.91 -4.20
C LYS A 110 -23.11 0.08 -3.42
N SER A 111 -23.36 -1.21 -3.25
CA SER A 111 -22.42 -2.12 -2.59
C SER A 111 -21.18 -2.34 -3.46
N GLU A 112 -21.36 -2.54 -4.76
CA GLU A 112 -20.25 -2.62 -5.73
C GLU A 112 -19.47 -1.30 -5.78
N LEU A 113 -20.17 -0.16 -5.80
CA LEU A 113 -19.54 1.16 -5.80
C LEU A 113 -18.73 1.42 -4.54
N LYS A 114 -19.15 0.93 -3.36
CA LYS A 114 -18.34 1.01 -2.13
C LYS A 114 -17.02 0.25 -2.24
N GLY A 115 -16.95 -0.79 -3.08
CA GLY A 115 -15.72 -1.52 -3.37
C GLY A 115 -14.77 -0.76 -4.29
N CYS A 116 -15.26 0.24 -5.03
CA CYS A 116 -14.45 1.16 -5.80
C CYS A 116 -14.12 2.38 -4.93
N GLU A 117 -12.84 2.59 -4.63
CA GLU A 117 -12.42 3.81 -3.93
C GLU A 117 -12.87 5.05 -4.72
N SER A 118 -13.36 6.07 -4.00
CA SER A 118 -13.63 7.38 -4.57
C SER A 118 -12.32 7.88 -5.20
N GLY A 119 -12.31 7.98 -6.53
CA GLY A 119 -11.17 8.51 -7.26
C GLY A 119 -10.83 9.95 -6.82
N PRO A 120 -9.68 10.49 -7.26
CA PRO A 120 -9.29 11.84 -6.90
C PRO A 120 -10.38 12.84 -7.32
N PRO A 121 -10.71 13.83 -6.47
CA PRO A 121 -11.62 14.93 -6.83
C PRO A 121 -11.19 15.64 -8.11
N LEU A 122 -12.16 16.20 -8.84
CA LEU A 122 -11.91 16.96 -10.07
C LEU A 122 -11.22 18.31 -9.80
N ASP A 123 -11.44 18.89 -8.62
CA ASP A 123 -10.81 20.15 -8.23
C ASP A 123 -9.32 19.95 -7.87
N PRO A 124 -8.39 20.77 -8.41
CA PRO A 124 -6.96 20.61 -8.16
C PRO A 124 -6.53 20.73 -6.69
N GLN A 125 -7.21 21.55 -5.88
CA GLN A 125 -6.87 21.68 -4.45
C GLN A 125 -7.38 20.48 -3.65
N GLU A 126 -8.60 20.02 -3.94
CA GLU A 126 -9.13 18.80 -3.34
C GLU A 126 -8.36 17.55 -3.79
N ALA A 127 -7.90 17.47 -5.04
CA ALA A 127 -7.03 16.41 -5.54
C ALA A 127 -5.68 16.39 -4.82
N LYS A 128 -5.11 17.57 -4.52
CA LYS A 128 -3.89 17.68 -3.71
C LYS A 128 -4.13 17.18 -2.29
N ASN A 129 -5.23 17.58 -1.65
CA ASN A 129 -5.57 17.11 -0.31
C ASN A 129 -5.82 15.59 -0.28
N PHE A 130 -6.48 15.05 -1.29
CA PHE A 130 -6.68 13.61 -1.45
C PHE A 130 -5.35 12.86 -1.57
N LEU A 131 -4.41 13.38 -2.37
CA LEU A 131 -3.06 12.82 -2.48
C LEU A 131 -2.32 12.88 -1.14
N ILE A 132 -2.43 13.99 -0.40
CA ILE A 132 -1.84 14.14 0.93
C ILE A 132 -2.39 13.08 1.89
N THR A 133 -3.70 12.91 1.96
CA THR A 133 -4.34 11.92 2.82
C THR A 133 -3.91 10.50 2.44
N THR A 134 -3.83 10.20 1.14
CA THR A 134 -3.40 8.89 0.63
C THR A 134 -1.93 8.61 1.00
N LEU A 135 -1.03 9.57 0.78
CA LEU A 135 0.40 9.44 1.11
C LEU A 135 0.63 9.38 2.62
N THR A 136 -0.13 10.14 3.41
CA THR A 136 -0.06 10.11 4.86
C THR A 136 -0.52 8.76 5.40
N GLY A 137 -1.62 8.19 4.87
CA GLY A 137 -2.08 6.85 5.21
C GLY A 137 -1.04 5.77 4.90
N PHE A 138 -0.39 5.84 3.74
CA PHE A 138 0.76 4.97 3.43
C PHE A 138 1.91 5.13 4.45
N ASN A 139 2.26 6.37 4.77
CA ASN A 139 3.34 6.66 5.71
C ASN A 139 3.04 6.16 7.14
N ASP A 140 1.78 6.25 7.56
CA ASP A 140 1.34 5.73 8.85
C ASP A 140 1.41 4.19 8.86
N MET A 141 0.94 3.51 7.80
CA MET A 141 1.10 2.05 7.68
C MET A 141 2.57 1.59 7.71
N ILE A 142 3.48 2.29 7.04
CA ILE A 142 4.92 1.99 7.09
C ILE A 142 5.50 2.26 8.48
N LYS A 143 5.04 3.31 9.16
CA LYS A 143 5.45 3.62 10.54
C LYS A 143 5.00 2.50 11.49
N ASP A 144 3.74 2.11 11.42
CA ASP A 144 3.15 1.10 12.29
C ASP A 144 3.83 -0.26 12.07
N LEU A 145 4.08 -0.62 10.80
CA LEU A 145 4.88 -1.80 10.44
C LEU A 145 6.29 -1.77 11.04
N SER A 146 6.94 -0.60 11.06
CA SER A 146 8.28 -0.44 11.63
C SER A 146 8.32 -0.49 13.17
N LEU A 147 7.20 -0.17 13.83
CA LEU A 147 7.05 -0.24 15.29
C LEU A 147 6.56 -1.61 15.76
N GLY A 148 6.01 -2.43 14.84
CA GLY A 148 5.40 -3.72 15.17
C GLY A 148 4.00 -3.56 15.76
N GLU A 149 3.37 -2.40 15.57
CA GLU A 149 1.97 -2.19 15.87
C GLU A 149 1.15 -2.87 14.76
N LEU A 150 0.22 -3.75 15.14
CA LEU A 150 -0.62 -4.48 14.19
C LEU A 150 -1.41 -3.48 13.35
N ILE A 151 -1.18 -3.50 12.03
CA ILE A 151 -1.97 -2.76 11.05
C ILE A 151 -3.41 -3.27 11.19
N ASN A 152 -4.27 -2.41 11.72
CA ASN A 152 -5.69 -2.62 12.01
C ASN A 152 -5.95 -3.62 13.15
N GLY A 153 -6.44 -3.09 14.28
CA GLY A 153 -7.03 -3.84 15.39
C GLY A 153 -8.34 -4.57 15.05
N GLU A 154 -8.47 -5.08 13.83
CA GLU A 154 -9.50 -6.05 13.48
C GLU A 154 -8.87 -7.45 13.55
N LEU A 155 -9.07 -8.08 14.71
CA LEU A 155 -9.21 -9.53 14.80
C LEU A 155 -10.39 -9.95 13.89
N THR A 156 -10.23 -9.91 12.58
CA THR A 156 -11.02 -10.79 11.72
C THR A 156 -10.38 -12.16 11.88
N SER A 157 -11.09 -13.03 12.59
CA SER A 157 -10.75 -14.41 12.93
C SER A 157 -10.59 -15.35 11.72
N ARG A 158 -10.25 -14.82 10.53
CA ARG A 158 -10.11 -15.55 9.28
C ARG A 158 -8.71 -15.53 8.65
N ASP A 159 -7.84 -14.59 9.02
CA ASP A 159 -6.46 -14.56 8.54
C ASP A 159 -5.46 -14.85 9.69
N LEU A 160 -5.55 -16.06 10.25
CA LEU A 160 -4.60 -16.60 11.24
C LEU A 160 -3.28 -17.07 10.61
N ASN A 161 -2.79 -16.38 9.57
CA ASN A 161 -1.43 -16.59 9.08
C ASN A 161 -0.48 -15.68 9.87
N CYS A 162 -0.15 -16.09 11.09
CA CYS A 162 0.90 -15.48 11.92
C CYS A 162 2.28 -15.46 11.20
N GLU A 163 2.43 -16.29 10.16
CA GLU A 163 3.58 -16.31 9.26
C GLU A 163 3.81 -14.99 8.53
N ASP A 164 2.79 -14.15 8.33
CA ASP A 164 2.94 -12.88 7.63
C ASP A 164 3.42 -11.72 8.51
N ASN A 165 3.54 -11.92 9.84
CA ASN A 165 4.01 -10.87 10.74
C ASN A 165 5.53 -10.66 10.57
N LEU A 166 5.90 -9.44 10.19
CA LEU A 166 7.29 -9.01 10.01
C LEU A 166 8.18 -9.41 11.19
N PHE A 167 7.78 -9.11 12.43
CA PHE A 167 8.62 -9.36 13.60
C PHE A 167 8.72 -10.85 13.94
N VAL A 168 7.76 -11.68 13.53
CA VAL A 168 7.86 -13.14 13.69
C VAL A 168 8.92 -13.70 12.74
N GLN A 169 8.91 -13.27 11.48
CA GLN A 169 9.93 -13.65 10.50
C GLN A 169 11.32 -13.15 10.92
N LEU A 170 11.44 -11.90 11.36
CA LEU A 170 12.72 -11.35 11.85
C LEU A 170 13.24 -12.09 13.08
N ARG A 171 12.38 -12.47 14.02
CA ARG A 171 12.79 -13.27 15.19
C ARG A 171 13.27 -14.67 14.79
N ALA A 172 12.67 -15.28 13.77
CA ALA A 172 13.12 -16.58 13.28
C ALA A 172 14.54 -16.48 12.70
N GLU A 173 14.81 -15.44 11.91
CA GLU A 173 16.16 -15.21 11.36
C GLU A 173 17.20 -14.90 12.43
N PHE A 174 16.88 -14.04 13.40
CA PHE A 174 17.81 -13.75 14.48
C PHE A 174 18.02 -14.94 15.43
N LYS A 175 17.03 -15.84 15.53
CA LYS A 175 17.22 -17.12 16.21
C LYS A 175 18.20 -18.01 15.43
N SER A 176 18.04 -18.11 14.11
CA SER A 176 18.98 -18.85 13.23
C SER A 176 20.41 -18.32 13.38
N TRP A 177 20.59 -16.98 13.39
CA TRP A 177 21.87 -16.34 13.67
C TRP A 177 22.44 -16.73 15.05
N ASN A 178 21.61 -16.70 16.10
CA ASN A 178 22.06 -17.09 17.43
C ASN A 178 22.42 -18.59 17.52
N ASP A 179 21.66 -19.45 16.85
CA ASP A 179 21.94 -20.89 16.80
C ASP A 179 23.29 -21.16 16.07
N ASN A 180 23.61 -20.40 15.02
CA ASN A 180 24.91 -20.45 14.35
C ASN A 180 26.05 -19.99 15.28
N LEU A 181 25.84 -18.92 16.05
CA LEU A 181 26.79 -18.45 17.06
C LEU A 181 27.00 -19.45 18.21
N ASP A 182 25.97 -20.20 18.58
CA ASP A 182 26.09 -21.23 19.61
C ASP A 182 26.92 -22.44 19.10
N GLN A 183 26.79 -22.81 17.83
CA GLN A 183 27.63 -23.85 17.22
C GLN A 183 29.12 -23.46 17.18
N THR A 184 29.45 -22.19 16.99
CA THR A 184 30.85 -21.76 17.01
C THR A 184 31.48 -21.84 18.39
N LYS A 185 30.70 -21.81 19.48
CA LYS A 185 31.21 -22.05 20.85
C LYS A 185 31.82 -23.45 20.98
N GLU A 186 31.18 -24.47 20.42
CA GLU A 186 31.69 -25.84 20.47
C GLU A 186 32.97 -26.02 19.63
N SER A 187 32.98 -25.45 18.42
CA SER A 187 34.16 -25.43 17.55
C SER A 187 35.34 -24.69 18.19
N PHE A 188 35.06 -23.59 18.89
CA PHE A 188 36.05 -22.83 19.64
C PHE A 188 36.64 -23.63 20.81
N GLN A 189 35.82 -24.34 21.57
CA GLN A 189 36.29 -25.23 22.63
C GLN A 189 37.22 -26.34 22.09
N GLN A 190 36.91 -26.90 20.92
CA GLN A 190 37.79 -27.88 20.26
C GLN A 190 39.11 -27.24 19.83
N SER A 191 39.06 -26.02 19.28
CA SER A 191 40.25 -25.26 18.88
C SER A 191 41.14 -24.91 20.08
N ILE A 192 40.56 -24.58 21.24
CA ILE A 192 41.31 -24.39 22.48
C ILE A 192 41.98 -25.70 22.94
N ARG A 193 41.29 -26.86 22.82
CA ARG A 193 41.89 -28.17 23.18
C ARG A 193 43.07 -28.51 22.28
N ILE A 194 42.95 -28.27 20.97
CA ILE A 194 44.04 -28.46 20.00
C ILE A 194 45.19 -27.49 20.29
N PHE A 195 44.88 -26.24 20.61
CA PHE A 195 45.85 -25.23 21.02
C PHE A 195 46.60 -25.64 22.30
N LYS A 196 45.91 -26.24 23.27
CA LYS A 196 46.52 -26.75 24.50
C LYS A 196 47.60 -27.81 24.19
N ASP A 197 47.30 -28.73 23.27
CA ASP A 197 48.23 -29.79 22.86
C ASP A 197 49.40 -29.25 22.00
N HIS A 198 49.14 -28.30 21.09
CA HIS A 198 50.17 -27.68 20.24
C HIS A 198 51.09 -26.72 20.99
N SER A 199 50.54 -25.89 21.89
CA SER A 199 51.33 -25.00 22.74
C SER A 199 52.33 -25.80 23.58
N GLN A 200 51.89 -26.92 24.15
CA GLN A 200 52.74 -27.80 24.95
C GLN A 200 53.91 -28.41 24.15
N LYS A 201 53.71 -28.68 22.85
CA LYS A 201 54.73 -29.26 21.95
C LYS A 201 55.68 -28.22 21.35
N CYS A 202 55.26 -26.96 21.25
CA CYS A 202 55.98 -25.89 20.54
C CYS A 202 56.50 -24.77 21.45
N ARG A 203 56.56 -24.96 22.78
CA ARG A 203 57.14 -23.97 23.71
C ARG A 203 58.59 -23.66 23.33
N GLY A 204 58.85 -22.38 23.05
CA GLY A 204 60.16 -21.86 22.66
C GLY A 204 60.84 -21.06 23.78
N ARG A 205 61.21 -19.81 23.49
CA ARG A 205 61.92 -18.88 24.40
C ARG A 205 61.05 -18.29 25.54
N GLU A 206 59.80 -18.73 25.69
CA GLU A 206 58.88 -18.19 26.69
C GLU A 206 59.26 -18.64 28.11
N LEU A 207 59.18 -17.71 29.07
CA LEU A 207 59.38 -18.03 30.48
C LEU A 207 58.26 -18.95 30.97
N LEU A 208 58.58 -19.88 31.88
CA LEU A 208 57.60 -20.76 32.52
C LEU A 208 56.48 -19.90 33.15
N GLY A 209 55.22 -20.19 32.79
CA GLY A 209 54.03 -19.45 33.23
C GLY A 209 53.57 -18.33 32.29
N PHE A 210 54.35 -17.94 31.27
CA PHE A 210 53.95 -16.94 30.27
C PHE A 210 53.58 -17.61 28.94
N SER A 211 52.39 -17.30 28.42
CA SER A 211 51.97 -17.69 27.07
C SER A 211 52.06 -16.49 26.11
N ASN A 212 52.47 -16.73 24.86
CA ASN A 212 52.47 -15.68 23.84
C ASN A 212 51.06 -15.20 23.48
N TYR A 213 50.73 -13.99 23.94
CA TYR A 213 49.48 -13.30 23.64
C TYR A 213 49.16 -13.24 22.14
N LYS A 214 50.18 -13.12 21.26
CA LYS A 214 49.94 -13.06 19.81
C LYS A 214 49.33 -14.33 19.22
N VAL A 215 49.54 -15.49 19.86
CA VAL A 215 48.97 -16.75 19.38
C VAL A 215 47.50 -16.86 19.78
N ILE A 216 47.18 -16.41 21.00
CA ILE A 216 45.80 -16.23 21.48
C ILE A 216 45.04 -15.25 20.58
N GLU A 217 45.69 -14.12 20.26
CA GLU A 217 45.13 -13.09 19.40
C GLU A 217 44.78 -13.65 18.01
N LYS A 218 45.71 -14.39 17.38
CA LYS A 218 45.45 -15.04 16.09
C LYS A 218 44.30 -16.04 16.14
N LEU A 219 44.22 -16.84 17.20
CA LEU A 219 43.16 -17.85 17.35
C LEU A 219 41.77 -17.19 17.46
N LEU A 220 41.65 -16.10 18.22
CA LEU A 220 40.41 -15.32 18.30
C LEU A 220 40.08 -14.64 16.98
N GLN A 221 41.07 -14.07 16.28
CA GLN A 221 40.88 -13.44 14.97
C GLN A 221 40.43 -14.42 13.89
N GLU A 222 40.94 -15.66 13.89
CA GLU A 222 40.48 -16.71 12.96
C GLU A 222 39.02 -17.07 13.22
N CYS A 223 38.60 -17.15 14.48
CA CYS A 223 37.21 -17.44 14.82
C CYS A 223 36.26 -16.30 14.45
N LEU A 224 36.69 -15.04 14.62
CA LEU A 224 35.92 -13.86 14.20
C LEU A 224 35.76 -13.77 12.67
N LYS A 225 36.78 -14.17 11.90
CA LYS A 225 36.69 -14.21 10.43
C LYS A 225 35.56 -15.12 9.96
N ASN A 226 35.39 -16.28 10.58
CA ASN A 226 34.33 -17.23 10.23
C ASN A 226 32.91 -16.71 10.54
N LEU A 227 32.78 -15.69 11.39
CA LEU A 227 31.50 -15.08 11.74
C LEU A 227 31.10 -13.92 10.82
N LYS A 228 32.02 -13.42 9.98
CA LYS A 228 31.75 -12.30 9.06
C LYS A 228 30.71 -12.68 8.01
N ASP A 229 30.90 -13.81 7.32
CA ASP A 229 30.03 -14.21 6.22
C ASP A 229 28.58 -14.51 6.68
N PRO A 230 28.35 -15.26 7.77
CA PRO A 230 26.98 -15.51 8.24
C PRO A 230 26.27 -14.25 8.76
N ALA A 231 27.01 -13.23 9.23
CA ALA A 231 26.42 -11.94 9.61
C ALA A 231 25.91 -11.16 8.38
N ILE A 232 26.65 -11.18 7.27
CA ILE A 232 26.25 -10.57 6.00
C ILE A 232 25.08 -11.35 5.38
N GLU A 233 25.08 -12.68 5.48
CA GLU A 233 23.95 -13.50 5.05
C GLU A 233 22.67 -13.16 5.83
N SER A 234 22.76 -13.04 7.17
CA SER A 234 21.63 -12.63 8.02
C SER A 234 21.08 -11.24 7.64
N LEU A 235 21.95 -10.29 7.28
CA LEU A 235 21.55 -9.00 6.73
C LEU A 235 20.79 -9.16 5.40
N SER A 236 21.27 -10.00 4.49
CA SER A 236 20.62 -10.23 3.20
C SER A 236 19.22 -10.82 3.36
N VAL A 237 19.06 -11.84 4.21
CA VAL A 237 17.74 -12.46 4.44
C VAL A 237 16.79 -11.46 5.10
N THR A 238 17.27 -10.71 6.09
CA THR A 238 16.47 -9.67 6.75
C THR A 238 16.01 -8.59 5.78
N LYS A 239 16.89 -8.17 4.86
CA LYS A 239 16.55 -7.22 3.80
C LYS A 239 15.37 -7.72 2.96
N ASP A 240 15.43 -8.97 2.50
CA ASP A 240 14.42 -9.54 1.61
C ASP A 240 13.06 -9.64 2.30
N ILE A 241 13.05 -10.00 3.59
CA ILE A 241 11.84 -10.00 4.43
C ILE A 241 11.22 -8.60 4.49
N ILE A 242 12.01 -7.57 4.83
CA ILE A 242 11.52 -6.19 4.97
C ILE A 242 11.03 -5.67 3.61
N HIS A 243 11.79 -5.92 2.55
CA HIS A 243 11.46 -5.51 1.19
C HIS A 243 10.12 -6.08 0.72
N LYS A 244 9.88 -7.37 0.97
CA LYS A 244 8.61 -8.05 0.66
C LYS A 244 7.44 -7.39 1.39
N GLN A 245 7.60 -7.06 2.67
CA GLN A 245 6.54 -6.43 3.47
C GLN A 245 6.25 -5.00 3.01
N PHE A 246 7.27 -4.19 2.73
CA PHE A 246 7.09 -2.83 2.22
C PHE A 246 6.44 -2.82 0.83
N THR A 247 6.79 -3.80 -0.01
CA THR A 247 6.14 -4.02 -1.31
C THR A 247 4.66 -4.39 -1.13
N LYS A 248 4.33 -5.27 -0.20
CA LYS A 248 2.95 -5.67 0.12
C LYS A 248 2.12 -4.47 0.60
N VAL A 249 2.65 -3.64 1.48
CA VAL A 249 1.97 -2.40 1.94
C VAL A 249 1.76 -1.45 0.76
N SER A 250 2.76 -1.28 -0.11
CA SER A 250 2.63 -0.42 -1.31
C SER A 250 1.54 -0.92 -2.24
N GLU A 251 1.47 -2.24 -2.47
CA GLU A 251 0.42 -2.85 -3.27
C GLU A 251 -0.95 -2.70 -2.63
N GLN A 252 -1.08 -2.77 -1.30
CA GLN A 252 -2.34 -2.54 -0.61
C GLN A 252 -2.83 -1.09 -0.74
N CYS A 253 -1.92 -0.12 -0.62
CA CYS A 253 -2.26 1.31 -0.66
C CYS A 253 -2.52 1.84 -2.07
N PHE A 254 -1.84 1.30 -3.08
CA PHE A 254 -1.80 1.88 -4.43
C PHE A 254 -2.38 0.95 -5.51
N LYS A 255 -3.27 0.00 -5.15
CA LYS A 255 -3.95 -0.89 -6.12
C LYS A 255 -4.59 -0.11 -7.27
N SER A 256 -5.25 0.98 -6.93
CA SER A 256 -5.98 1.86 -7.85
C SER A 256 -5.05 2.76 -8.69
N TYR A 257 -3.75 2.83 -8.36
CA TYR A 257 -2.79 3.80 -8.91
C TYR A 257 -1.47 3.15 -9.36
N PRO A 258 -1.42 2.49 -10.54
CA PRO A 258 -0.25 1.72 -11.01
C PRO A 258 1.04 2.54 -11.16
N TYR A 259 0.94 3.81 -11.57
CA TYR A 259 2.09 4.70 -11.69
C TYR A 259 2.70 5.03 -10.32
N LEU A 260 1.86 5.38 -9.35
CA LEU A 260 2.30 5.67 -8.00
C LEU A 260 2.93 4.43 -7.35
N LEU A 261 2.32 3.25 -7.55
CA LEU A 261 2.89 1.97 -7.13
C LEU A 261 4.30 1.74 -7.69
N THR A 262 4.50 2.00 -8.99
CA THR A 262 5.81 1.84 -9.64
C THR A 262 6.85 2.81 -9.07
N VAL A 263 6.47 4.08 -8.87
CA VAL A 263 7.34 5.09 -8.25
C VAL A 263 7.71 4.68 -6.82
N THR A 264 6.77 4.21 -6.03
CA THR A 264 7.01 3.74 -4.65
C THR A 264 7.94 2.52 -4.64
N LYS A 265 7.70 1.52 -5.48
CA LYS A 265 8.58 0.33 -5.58
C LYS A 265 10.02 0.72 -5.93
N ASN A 266 10.20 1.58 -6.93
CA ASN A 266 11.54 2.09 -7.29
C ASN A 266 12.21 2.85 -6.14
N LYS A 267 11.46 3.62 -5.35
CA LYS A 267 11.99 4.30 -4.15
C LYS A 267 12.41 3.31 -3.07
N ILE A 268 11.59 2.29 -2.81
CA ILE A 268 11.90 1.20 -1.87
C ILE A 268 13.22 0.55 -2.27
N ASP A 269 13.37 0.14 -3.54
CA ASP A 269 14.58 -0.51 -4.04
C ASP A 269 15.83 0.35 -3.84
N ASN A 270 15.75 1.62 -4.23
CA ASN A 270 16.87 2.57 -4.13
C ASN A 270 17.28 2.82 -2.67
N ILE A 271 16.33 2.96 -1.76
CA ILE A 271 16.61 3.20 -0.33
C ILE A 271 17.20 1.93 0.28
N HIS A 272 16.64 0.75 -0.02
CA HIS A 272 17.15 -0.53 0.48
C HIS A 272 18.60 -0.77 0.05
N LEU A 273 18.97 -0.49 -1.21
CA LEU A 273 20.35 -0.64 -1.68
C LEU A 273 21.32 0.27 -0.92
N LYS A 274 20.94 1.54 -0.69
CA LYS A 274 21.76 2.49 0.08
C LYS A 274 21.92 2.07 1.53
N GLN A 275 20.84 1.63 2.18
CA GLN A 275 20.86 1.21 3.58
C GLN A 275 21.58 -0.12 3.77
N GLN A 276 21.48 -1.04 2.81
CA GLN A 276 22.25 -2.29 2.82
C GLN A 276 23.75 -1.99 2.82
N ALA A 277 24.26 -1.18 1.88
CA ALA A 277 25.67 -0.84 1.83
C ALA A 277 26.18 -0.19 3.14
N LYS A 278 25.35 0.68 3.73
CA LYS A 278 25.64 1.29 5.04
C LYS A 278 25.66 0.24 6.16
N ALA A 279 24.73 -0.71 6.17
CA ALA A 279 24.67 -1.78 7.16
C ALA A 279 25.86 -2.74 7.05
N GLU A 280 26.21 -3.16 5.84
CA GLU A 280 27.39 -3.99 5.57
C GLU A 280 28.67 -3.32 6.09
N GLN A 281 28.86 -2.04 5.77
CA GLN A 281 30.01 -1.27 6.26
C GLN A 281 30.07 -1.27 7.80
N ARG A 282 28.95 -1.03 8.47
CA ARG A 282 28.91 -0.95 9.94
C ARG A 282 29.10 -2.31 10.61
N ILE A 283 28.61 -3.39 10.00
CA ILE A 283 28.89 -4.76 10.45
C ILE A 283 30.39 -5.04 10.36
N LEU A 284 31.02 -4.69 9.24
CA LEU A 284 32.47 -4.86 9.07
C LEU A 284 33.26 -4.06 10.09
N GLU A 285 32.91 -2.79 10.31
CA GLU A 285 33.51 -1.94 11.36
C GLU A 285 33.36 -2.58 12.75
N GLN A 286 32.21 -3.19 13.06
CA GLN A 286 31.99 -3.92 14.32
C GLN A 286 32.94 -5.11 14.47
N PHE A 287 33.16 -5.88 13.42
CA PHE A 287 34.14 -6.97 13.45
C PHE A 287 35.58 -6.49 13.58
N GLU A 288 35.94 -5.34 12.99
CA GLU A 288 37.26 -4.75 13.17
C GLU A 288 37.48 -4.23 14.59
N MET A 289 36.45 -3.73 15.25
CA MET A 289 36.51 -3.39 16.68
C MET A 289 36.70 -4.62 17.56
N GLU A 290 36.01 -5.72 17.26
CA GLU A 290 36.10 -6.97 18.04
C GLU A 290 37.43 -7.71 17.84
N ASN A 291 38.18 -7.41 16.77
CA ASN A 291 39.58 -7.84 16.63
C ASN A 291 40.50 -7.22 17.69
N LEU A 292 40.12 -6.10 18.30
CA LEU A 292 40.83 -5.49 19.41
C LEU A 292 40.44 -6.19 20.72
N ILE A 293 41.28 -7.12 21.17
CA ILE A 293 40.99 -7.89 22.38
C ILE A 293 41.05 -6.97 23.61
N PHE A 294 39.89 -6.69 24.17
CA PHE A 294 39.74 -5.86 25.35
C PHE A 294 38.44 -6.22 26.07
N THR A 295 38.47 -6.27 27.40
CA THR A 295 37.28 -6.46 28.22
C THR A 295 37.43 -5.79 29.58
N GLN A 296 36.34 -5.17 30.04
CA GLN A 296 36.14 -4.74 31.43
C GLN A 296 34.88 -5.41 32.02
N ASP A 297 34.41 -6.48 31.38
CA ASP A 297 33.14 -7.10 31.71
C ASP A 297 33.17 -7.72 33.12
N ALA A 298 32.14 -7.43 33.91
CA ALA A 298 32.00 -7.96 35.26
C ALA A 298 31.89 -9.50 35.26
N ILE A 299 31.37 -10.11 34.19
CA ILE A 299 31.30 -11.57 34.02
C ILE A 299 32.71 -12.13 33.85
N TYR A 300 33.56 -11.49 33.04
CA TYR A 300 34.95 -11.87 32.89
C TYR A 300 35.71 -11.78 34.22
N LEU A 301 35.50 -10.69 34.98
CA LEU A 301 36.13 -10.50 36.30
C LEU A 301 35.63 -11.50 37.35
N LYS A 302 34.35 -11.88 37.32
CA LYS A 302 33.80 -12.94 38.19
C LYS A 302 34.44 -14.28 37.90
N VAL A 303 34.52 -14.67 36.63
CA VAL A 303 35.19 -15.90 36.21
C VAL A 303 36.66 -15.87 36.65
N LEU A 304 37.35 -14.75 36.48
CA LEU A 304 38.74 -14.60 36.93
C LEU A 304 38.91 -14.79 38.44
N ASN A 305 37.97 -14.28 39.25
CA ASN A 305 37.98 -14.43 40.71
C ASN A 305 37.60 -15.84 41.17
N GLU A 306 36.71 -16.54 40.46
CA GLU A 306 36.34 -17.93 40.75
C GLU A 306 37.49 -18.90 40.48
N ILE A 307 38.26 -18.65 39.42
CA ILE A 307 39.44 -19.44 39.08
C ILE A 307 40.63 -19.08 40.01
N GLY A 308 40.65 -17.88 40.59
CA GLY A 308 41.76 -17.34 41.38
C GLY A 308 41.82 -17.73 42.87
N LYS A 309 41.00 -18.66 43.37
CA LYS A 309 41.08 -19.11 44.79
C LYS A 309 42.31 -20.02 45.01
N PRO A 310 43.32 -19.64 45.82
CA PRO A 310 44.47 -20.47 46.10
C PRO A 310 44.31 -21.15 47.46
N GLU A 311 43.90 -22.42 47.49
CA GLU A 311 44.18 -23.30 48.62
C GLU A 311 45.23 -24.30 48.17
N GLU A 312 46.53 -23.98 48.35
CA GLU A 312 47.60 -24.97 48.53
C GLU A 312 48.90 -24.25 48.94
N THR A 313 49.50 -24.71 50.03
CA THR A 313 50.74 -24.18 50.61
C THR A 313 51.93 -24.59 49.76
N PHE A 314 52.82 -23.65 49.44
CA PHE A 314 53.93 -23.81 48.49
C PHE A 314 55.06 -24.72 49.02
N SER A 315 55.50 -25.70 48.21
CA SER A 315 56.70 -26.53 48.40
C SER A 315 57.57 -26.54 47.14
N GLU A 316 58.90 -26.47 47.31
CA GLU A 316 59.93 -26.45 46.24
C GLU A 316 59.96 -27.74 45.40
N ASP A 317 59.42 -28.85 45.88
CA ASP A 317 59.44 -30.13 45.14
C ASP A 317 58.48 -30.17 43.92
N ASN A 318 57.66 -29.13 43.71
CA ASN A 318 56.66 -29.04 42.63
C ASN A 318 57.10 -28.20 41.41
N LEU A 319 58.36 -27.78 41.35
CA LEU A 319 58.90 -26.88 40.31
C LEU A 319 58.68 -27.28 38.83
N PRO A 320 58.53 -28.57 38.42
CA PRO A 320 58.20 -28.91 37.02
C PRO A 320 56.71 -28.80 36.66
N VAL A 321 55.82 -28.59 37.63
CA VAL A 321 54.35 -28.73 37.48
C VAL A 321 53.61 -27.38 37.57
N PHE A 322 54.32 -26.26 37.73
CA PHE A 322 53.71 -24.93 37.72
C PHE A 322 53.42 -24.42 36.31
N ASP A 323 52.38 -25.01 35.74
CA ASP A 323 51.62 -24.43 34.65
C ASP A 323 50.18 -24.51 35.16
N ASN A 324 49.61 -23.39 35.60
CA ASN A 324 48.18 -23.27 35.94
C ASN A 324 47.34 -23.45 34.65
N LYS A 325 47.42 -24.66 34.09
CA LYS A 325 47.00 -25.15 32.77
C LYS A 325 45.49 -25.11 32.51
N SER A 326 44.71 -24.71 33.52
CA SER A 326 43.25 -24.55 33.48
C SER A 326 42.84 -23.09 33.24
N MET A 327 43.57 -22.12 33.82
CA MET A 327 43.13 -20.73 33.87
C MET A 327 43.00 -20.10 32.48
N TYR A 328 43.99 -20.25 31.61
CA TYR A 328 43.97 -19.59 30.29
C TYR A 328 42.88 -20.13 29.37
N SER A 329 42.61 -21.45 29.42
CA SER A 329 41.54 -22.06 28.63
C SER A 329 40.17 -21.52 29.06
N GLU A 330 39.96 -21.42 30.38
CA GLU A 330 38.72 -20.92 30.96
C GLU A 330 38.55 -19.41 30.74
N MET A 331 39.63 -18.63 30.84
CA MET A 331 39.64 -17.19 30.51
C MET A 331 39.32 -16.94 29.04
N LEU A 332 39.91 -17.71 28.11
CA LEU A 332 39.63 -17.58 26.68
C LEU A 332 38.20 -17.97 26.33
N GLN A 333 37.71 -19.04 26.95
CA GLN A 333 36.33 -19.47 26.79
C GLN A 333 35.36 -18.40 27.32
N ALA A 334 35.63 -17.81 28.48
CA ALA A 334 34.81 -16.72 29.03
C ALA A 334 34.86 -15.47 28.13
N TYR A 335 36.05 -15.09 27.63
CA TYR A 335 36.17 -13.96 26.69
C TYR A 335 35.38 -14.20 25.41
N TYR A 336 35.50 -15.39 24.81
CA TYR A 336 34.78 -15.72 23.59
C TYR A 336 33.26 -15.78 23.80
N GLN A 337 32.80 -16.25 24.96
CA GLN A 337 31.37 -16.19 25.31
C GLN A 337 30.84 -14.74 25.32
N ILE A 338 31.62 -13.79 25.83
CA ILE A 338 31.27 -12.36 25.83
C ILE A 338 31.25 -11.81 24.41
N VAL A 339 32.23 -12.18 23.57
CA VAL A 339 32.25 -11.79 22.14
C VAL A 339 31.00 -12.31 21.44
N VAL A 340 30.65 -13.59 21.63
CA VAL A 340 29.46 -14.18 21.02
C VAL A 340 28.19 -13.48 21.50
N GLN A 341 28.07 -13.17 22.80
CA GLN A 341 26.92 -12.44 23.32
C GLN A 341 26.81 -11.03 22.71
N ARG A 342 27.93 -10.29 22.62
CA ARG A 342 27.96 -8.98 21.95
C ARG A 342 27.51 -9.08 20.51
N MET A 343 27.98 -10.08 19.76
CA MET A 343 27.59 -10.30 18.36
C MET A 343 26.12 -10.73 18.22
N ALA A 344 25.60 -11.54 19.15
CA ALA A 344 24.20 -11.95 19.17
C ALA A 344 23.26 -10.75 19.35
N ASP A 345 23.67 -9.74 20.12
CA ASP A 345 22.87 -8.56 20.40
C ASP A 345 23.08 -7.44 19.36
N GLN A 346 24.33 -7.09 19.06
CA GLN A 346 24.68 -5.90 18.28
C GLN A 346 24.37 -6.07 16.79
N VAL A 347 24.60 -7.24 16.20
CA VAL A 347 24.35 -7.46 14.77
C VAL A 347 22.85 -7.32 14.46
N PRO A 348 21.93 -8.03 15.15
CA PRO A 348 20.49 -7.83 14.96
C PRO A 348 20.02 -6.40 15.25
N MET A 349 20.51 -5.75 16.33
CA MET A 349 20.13 -4.37 16.64
C MET A 349 20.53 -3.40 15.52
N LEU A 350 21.72 -3.56 14.97
CA LEU A 350 22.22 -2.73 13.88
C LEU A 350 21.40 -2.93 12.60
N ILE A 351 21.13 -4.19 12.25
CA ILE A 351 20.30 -4.54 11.09
C ILE A 351 18.89 -3.96 11.25
N LEU A 352 18.25 -4.15 12.41
CA LEU A 352 16.91 -3.59 12.70
C LEU A 352 16.89 -2.06 12.62
N TYR A 353 17.92 -1.40 13.15
CA TYR A 353 17.99 0.05 13.11
C TYR A 353 18.10 0.58 11.67
N LEU A 354 19.03 0.06 10.87
CA LEU A 354 19.29 0.56 9.52
C LEU A 354 18.24 0.07 8.52
N MET A 355 18.02 -1.24 8.46
CA MET A 355 17.17 -1.86 7.43
C MET A 355 15.68 -1.67 7.68
N LEU A 356 15.23 -1.60 8.94
CA LEU A 356 13.81 -1.40 9.24
C LEU A 356 13.52 0.07 9.59
N ARG A 357 14.10 0.58 10.68
CA ARG A 357 13.71 1.88 11.24
C ARG A 357 14.17 3.08 10.40
N GLU A 358 15.43 3.08 9.97
CA GLU A 358 15.98 4.16 9.14
C GLU A 358 15.39 4.12 7.72
N THR A 359 15.27 2.93 7.12
CA THR A 359 14.61 2.74 5.82
C THR A 359 13.16 3.23 5.84
N ALA A 360 12.36 2.84 6.84
CA ALA A 360 10.98 3.34 7.01
C ALA A 360 10.92 4.87 7.15
N ARG A 361 11.86 5.47 7.88
CA ARG A 361 11.94 6.93 8.01
C ARG A 361 12.25 7.60 6.68
N LEU A 362 13.27 7.12 5.96
CA LEU A 362 13.68 7.68 4.67
C LEU A 362 12.59 7.53 3.61
N LEU A 363 11.93 6.37 3.55
CA LEU A 363 10.84 6.14 2.61
C LEU A 363 9.69 7.13 2.85
N ARG A 364 9.29 7.34 4.10
CA ARG A 364 8.24 8.31 4.43
C ARG A 364 8.62 9.73 4.01
N THR A 365 9.86 10.15 4.27
CA THR A 365 10.35 11.46 3.84
C THR A 365 10.38 11.61 2.31
N GLU A 366 10.85 10.59 1.59
CA GLU A 366 10.89 10.59 0.13
C GLU A 366 9.52 10.51 -0.54
N MET A 367 8.54 9.89 0.11
CA MET A 367 7.16 9.86 -0.37
C MET A 367 6.48 11.21 -0.18
N LEU A 368 6.77 11.93 0.91
CA LEU A 368 6.30 13.30 1.10
C LEU A 368 6.95 14.28 0.12
N SER A 369 8.21 14.07 -0.26
CA SER A 369 8.86 14.94 -1.26
C SER A 369 8.28 14.82 -2.67
N LEU A 370 7.46 13.80 -2.96
CA LEU A 370 6.66 13.75 -4.19
C LEU A 370 5.66 14.91 -4.29
N MET A 371 5.29 15.50 -3.15
CA MET A 371 4.41 16.66 -3.10
C MET A 371 5.13 18.00 -3.33
N ASP A 372 6.46 18.03 -3.33
CA ASP A 372 7.24 19.24 -3.57
C ASP A 372 7.21 19.61 -5.05
N GLY A 373 6.08 20.19 -5.46
CA GLY A 373 5.91 20.83 -6.75
C GLY A 373 6.80 22.05 -6.95
N ALA A 374 7.52 22.52 -5.91
CA ALA A 374 8.41 23.67 -6.02
C ALA A 374 9.52 23.42 -7.06
N GLN A 375 10.17 22.25 -7.04
CA GLN A 375 11.27 21.95 -7.95
C GLN A 375 10.79 21.82 -9.39
N ASN A 376 9.65 21.16 -9.61
CA ASN A 376 9.03 21.03 -10.94
C ASN A 376 8.45 22.36 -11.43
N ALA A 377 7.87 23.18 -10.56
CA ALA A 377 7.38 24.51 -10.91
C ALA A 377 8.53 25.44 -11.29
N PHE A 378 9.65 25.40 -10.55
CA PHE A 378 10.85 26.13 -10.92
C PHE A 378 11.42 25.61 -12.24
N GLN A 379 11.56 24.29 -12.44
CA GLN A 379 12.04 23.72 -13.71
C GLN A 379 11.15 24.10 -14.89
N MET A 380 9.83 23.98 -14.77
CA MET A 380 8.87 24.36 -15.82
C MET A 380 8.90 25.87 -16.08
N MET A 381 9.07 26.69 -15.05
CA MET A 381 9.30 28.14 -15.19
C MET A 381 10.59 28.38 -15.98
N PHE A 382 11.74 27.81 -15.57
CA PHE A 382 13.01 27.91 -16.27
C PHE A 382 12.93 27.43 -17.74
N CYS A 383 12.29 26.29 -18.00
CA CYS A 383 12.05 25.78 -19.35
C CYS A 383 11.20 26.74 -20.18
N SER A 384 10.14 27.32 -19.61
CA SER A 384 9.27 28.27 -20.33
C SER A 384 10.02 29.52 -20.81
N TYR A 385 11.02 29.99 -20.06
CA TYR A 385 11.83 31.14 -20.47
C TYR A 385 12.99 30.76 -21.40
N TYR A 386 13.78 29.75 -21.05
CA TYR A 386 14.98 29.43 -21.82
C TYR A 386 14.71 28.61 -23.09
N LEU A 387 13.67 27.77 -23.09
CA LEU A 387 13.33 26.95 -24.27
C LEU A 387 12.21 27.58 -25.11
N HIS A 388 11.26 28.28 -24.50
CA HIS A 388 10.10 28.82 -25.22
C HIS A 388 10.13 30.35 -25.35
N ASN A 389 11.16 31.02 -24.82
CA ASN A 389 11.36 32.48 -24.90
C ASN A 389 10.11 33.28 -24.47
N ILE A 390 9.34 32.73 -23.52
CA ILE A 390 8.16 33.39 -22.97
C ILE A 390 8.67 34.45 -21.98
N ASP A 391 8.48 35.72 -22.32
CA ASP A 391 8.87 36.84 -21.47
C ASP A 391 8.04 36.84 -20.18
N TYR A 392 8.72 36.89 -19.04
CA TYR A 392 8.06 37.01 -17.74
C TYR A 392 7.50 38.43 -17.53
N PRO A 393 6.42 38.58 -16.75
CA PRO A 393 5.97 39.88 -16.28
C PRO A 393 7.11 40.62 -15.56
N VAL A 394 7.27 41.92 -15.88
CA VAL A 394 8.38 42.78 -15.40
C VAL A 394 8.49 42.79 -13.87
N GLU A 395 7.37 42.56 -13.17
CA GLU A 395 7.25 42.55 -11.71
C GLU A 395 7.92 41.31 -11.06
N ILE A 396 8.07 40.20 -11.79
CA ILE A 396 8.59 38.93 -11.27
C ILE A 396 10.09 38.75 -11.61
N GLY A 397 10.61 39.51 -12.58
CA GLY A 397 11.99 39.41 -13.05
C GLY A 397 13.05 39.57 -11.94
N ALA A 398 12.83 40.46 -10.97
CA ALA A 398 13.74 40.67 -9.85
C ALA A 398 13.75 39.49 -8.85
N THR A 399 12.60 38.85 -8.61
CA THR A 399 12.50 37.65 -7.76
C THR A 399 13.16 36.45 -8.43
N LEU A 400 13.05 36.33 -9.75
CA LEU A 400 13.72 35.31 -10.56
C LEU A 400 15.25 35.47 -10.54
N GLU A 401 15.74 36.69 -10.69
CA GLU A 401 17.17 37.00 -10.60
C GLU A 401 17.72 36.69 -9.20
N PHE A 402 16.96 36.99 -8.14
CA PHE A 402 17.28 36.62 -6.76
C PHE A 402 17.40 35.10 -6.60
N LEU A 403 16.42 34.33 -7.07
CA LEU A 403 16.46 32.86 -6.98
C LEU A 403 17.65 32.27 -7.77
N GLN A 404 17.92 32.79 -8.97
CA GLN A 404 19.04 32.36 -9.82
C GLN A 404 20.41 32.61 -9.19
N ARG A 405 20.61 33.76 -8.53
CA ARG A 405 21.89 34.11 -7.89
C ARG A 405 22.03 33.53 -6.49
N CYS A 406 21.04 33.72 -5.63
CA CYS A 406 21.16 33.44 -4.20
C CYS A 406 20.86 31.98 -3.84
N MET A 407 19.91 31.33 -4.51
CA MET A 407 19.50 29.96 -4.19
C MET A 407 20.22 28.92 -5.06
N PHE A 408 20.31 29.17 -6.38
CA PHE A 408 20.81 28.17 -7.32
C PHE A 408 22.23 28.43 -7.84
N LYS A 409 22.81 29.61 -7.57
CA LYS A 409 24.16 30.04 -8.01
C LYS A 409 24.41 29.83 -9.52
N ILE A 410 23.36 29.95 -10.34
CA ILE A 410 23.43 29.75 -11.80
C ILE A 410 24.06 30.96 -12.49
N ASN A 411 23.81 32.16 -11.96
CA ASN A 411 24.39 33.40 -12.47
C ASN A 411 25.53 33.88 -11.55
N PRO A 412 26.65 34.40 -12.11
CA PRO A 412 27.69 35.03 -11.33
C PRO A 412 27.13 36.25 -10.57
N ASP A 413 27.75 36.56 -9.43
CA ASP A 413 27.34 37.67 -8.54
C ASP A 413 27.29 39.02 -9.27
N GLN A 414 28.04 39.16 -10.38
CA GLN A 414 27.92 40.25 -11.33
C GLN A 414 27.91 39.72 -12.78
N GLY A 415 26.81 39.95 -13.50
CA GLY A 415 26.65 39.57 -14.91
C GLY A 415 26.73 40.76 -15.87
N THR A 416 27.47 40.61 -16.97
CA THR A 416 27.80 41.63 -18.01
C THR A 416 26.68 42.01 -18.98
N LYS A 417 25.41 41.69 -18.71
CA LYS A 417 24.29 41.90 -19.65
C LYS A 417 23.13 42.74 -19.11
N VAL A 418 23.39 43.79 -18.33
CA VAL A 418 22.38 44.82 -18.07
C VAL A 418 22.41 45.83 -19.21
N SER A 419 21.46 45.73 -20.14
CA SER A 419 21.19 46.81 -21.09
C SER A 419 20.76 48.04 -20.29
N ARG A 420 21.58 49.10 -20.31
CA ARG A 420 21.14 50.44 -19.88
C ARG A 420 19.94 50.85 -20.74
N LYS A 421 18.74 50.86 -20.17
CA LYS A 421 17.61 51.60 -20.73
C LYS A 421 17.38 52.87 -19.94
N GLU A 422 17.72 53.95 -20.63
CA GLU A 422 17.01 55.21 -20.81
C GLU A 422 16.01 55.69 -19.74
N LYS A 423 16.16 56.98 -19.43
CA LYS A 423 15.40 57.81 -18.51
C LYS A 423 13.88 57.64 -18.70
N GLY A 424 13.19 57.23 -17.63
CA GLY A 424 11.76 57.48 -17.49
C GLY A 424 10.92 56.31 -16.96
N ARG A 425 11.05 55.98 -15.67
CA ARG A 425 9.95 55.72 -14.72
C ARG A 425 10.54 55.15 -13.43
N GLN A 426 10.30 55.89 -12.35
CA GLN A 426 10.74 55.60 -11.00
C GLN A 426 9.84 54.51 -10.41
N TYR A 427 10.29 53.26 -10.42
CA TYR A 427 9.76 52.24 -9.51
C TYR A 427 10.84 51.96 -8.46
N THR A 428 10.95 52.90 -7.53
CA THR A 428 11.75 52.74 -6.32
C THR A 428 11.05 51.72 -5.42
N MET A 429 11.68 50.55 -5.25
CA MET A 429 11.42 49.62 -4.16
C MET A 429 11.15 50.38 -2.85
N ASN A 430 10.14 49.95 -2.09
CA ASN A 430 9.81 50.58 -0.81
C ASN A 430 11.07 50.56 0.09
N PRO A 431 11.54 51.71 0.62
CA PRO A 431 12.79 51.79 1.38
C PRO A 431 12.82 50.87 2.61
N ARG A 432 11.65 50.45 3.13
CA ARG A 432 11.57 49.42 4.19
C ARG A 432 11.99 48.04 3.71
N VAL A 433 11.73 47.69 2.46
CA VAL A 433 12.14 46.42 1.83
C VAL A 433 13.64 46.42 1.60
N LEU A 434 14.21 47.53 1.12
CA LEU A 434 15.67 47.71 0.98
C LEU A 434 16.38 47.64 2.34
N SER A 435 15.81 48.23 3.39
CA SER A 435 16.34 48.14 4.76
C SER A 435 16.29 46.70 5.30
N LEU A 436 15.22 45.96 5.01
CA LEU A 436 15.08 44.56 5.40
C LEU A 436 16.12 43.68 4.68
N ILE A 437 16.34 43.91 3.38
CA ILE A 437 17.36 43.22 2.57
C ILE A 437 18.76 43.46 3.13
N SER A 438 19.10 44.71 3.48
CA SER A 438 20.40 45.04 4.07
C SER A 438 20.58 44.39 5.45
N LYS A 439 19.51 44.29 6.24
CA LYS A 439 19.53 43.63 7.56
C LYS A 439 19.66 42.11 7.47
N ILE A 440 19.02 41.47 6.49
CA ILE A 440 19.11 40.01 6.29
C ILE A 440 20.48 39.62 5.70
N ALA A 441 21.03 40.42 4.79
CA ALA A 441 22.34 40.19 4.19
C ALA A 441 23.50 40.37 5.20
N ASN A 442 23.33 41.27 6.16
CA ASN A 442 24.31 41.52 7.23
C ASN A 442 24.07 40.66 8.49
N PHE A 443 23.07 39.77 8.48
CA PHE A 443 22.84 38.85 9.57
C PHE A 443 23.82 37.69 9.42
N GLU A 444 24.87 37.67 10.24
CA GLU A 444 25.70 36.48 10.39
C GLU A 444 24.83 35.38 11.00
N TRP A 445 24.45 34.40 10.18
CA TRP A 445 23.86 33.16 10.63
C TRP A 445 24.98 32.35 11.28
N THR A 446 25.27 32.62 12.55
CA THR A 446 26.13 31.76 13.35
C THR A 446 25.43 30.42 13.58
N GLU A 447 26.19 29.37 13.29
CA GLU A 447 25.90 27.92 13.18
C GLU A 447 24.70 27.33 13.93
#